data_AF-A0A0E3BCU5-F1
#
_entry.id   AF-A0A0E3BCU5-F1
#
_cell.length_a   1.000
_cell.length_b   1.000
_cell.length_c   1.000
_cell.angle_alpha   90.00
_cell.angle_beta   90.00
_cell.angle_gamma   90.00
#
_symmetry.space_group_name_H-M   'P 1'
#
loop_
_entity.id
_entity.type
_entity.pdbx_description
1 polymer ?
#
loop_
_entity_poly.entity_id
_entity_poly.type
_entity_poly.pdbx_seq_one_letter_code
_entity_poly.pdbx_strand_id
1 'polypeptide(L)'
;MAASEAGYIGAVSFAASLFVGGVVAYISGLWITVPVICIIVPFTVLWYSSLYLQEVKRNRPEGYYLHWMHFFLVSHNLAKPKFLVHDGRMQLGCSYRLNSIRAEAKSSETK
;
A
#
# COMPACT_ATOMS: atom_id res chain seq x y z
N MET A 1 -5.98 9.52 2.35
CA MET A 1 -5.38 8.76 1.23
C MET A 1 -4.39 9.67 0.52
N ALA A 2 -3.17 9.22 0.21
CA ALA A 2 -2.23 10.03 -0.56
C ALA A 2 -2.63 10.07 -2.05
N ALA A 3 -2.26 11.13 -2.77
CA ALA A 3 -2.65 11.31 -4.17
C ALA A 3 -2.15 10.19 -5.09
N SER A 4 -0.96 9.64 -4.82
CA SER A 4 -0.40 8.50 -5.55
C SER A 4 -1.21 7.21 -5.31
N GLU A 5 -1.54 6.90 -4.05
CA GLU A 5 -2.37 5.74 -3.66
C GLU A 5 -3.75 5.79 -4.34
N ALA A 6 -4.37 6.98 -4.36
CA ALA A 6 -5.65 7.22 -5.02
C ALA A 6 -5.56 7.00 -6.53
N GLY A 7 -4.47 7.44 -7.16
CA GLY A 7 -4.25 7.28 -8.60
C GLY A 7 -4.17 5.80 -9.02
N TYR A 8 -3.40 4.98 -8.28
CA TYR A 8 -3.30 3.54 -8.57
C TYR A 8 -4.63 2.81 -8.38
N ILE A 9 -5.32 3.06 -7.25
CA ILE A 9 -6.62 2.43 -6.96
C ILE A 9 -7.66 2.87 -8.01
N GLY A 10 -7.66 4.16 -8.37
CA GLY A 10 -8.53 4.72 -9.41
C GLY A 10 -8.30 4.09 -10.78
N ALA A 11 -7.04 3.96 -11.22
CA ALA A 11 -6.71 3.38 -12.52
C ALA A 11 -7.12 1.89 -12.61
N VAL A 12 -6.82 1.11 -11.58
CA VAL A 12 -7.17 -0.32 -11.54
C VAL A 12 -8.68 -0.52 -11.48
N SER A 13 -9.38 0.26 -10.64
CA SER A 13 -10.84 0.17 -10.53
C SER A 13 -11.55 0.62 -11.80
N PHE A 14 -11.04 1.65 -12.49
CA PHE A 14 -11.56 2.08 -13.78
C PHE A 14 -11.40 0.98 -14.84
N ALA A 15 -10.20 0.39 -14.97
CA ALA A 15 -9.96 -0.70 -15.92
C ALA A 15 -10.87 -1.91 -15.66
N ALA A 16 -11.03 -2.30 -14.40
CA ALA A 16 -11.93 -3.39 -14.02
C ALA A 16 -13.40 -3.04 -14.32
N SER A 17 -13.84 -1.81 -14.01
CA SER A 17 -15.20 -1.36 -14.28
C SER A 17 -15.53 -1.30 -15.77
N LEU A 18 -14.54 -0.96 -16.61
CA LEU A 18 -14.68 -0.93 -18.06
C LEU A 18 -14.83 -2.35 -18.61
N PHE A 19 -14.02 -3.29 -18.11
CA PHE A 19 -14.15 -4.70 -18.47
C PHE A 19 -15.53 -5.26 -18.10
N VAL A 20 -15.97 -5.06 -16.84
CA VAL A 20 -17.28 -5.52 -16.36
C VAL A 20 -18.41 -4.84 -17.13
N GLY A 21 -18.35 -3.52 -17.32
CA GLY A 21 -19.33 -2.75 -18.08
C GLY A 21 -19.44 -3.23 -19.53
N GLY A 22 -18.31 -3.51 -20.18
CA GLY A 22 -18.25 -4.04 -21.54
C GLY A 22 -18.87 -5.43 -21.66
N VAL A 23 -18.60 -6.34 -20.72
CA VAL A 23 -19.23 -7.66 -20.67
C VAL A 23 -20.74 -7.54 -20.49
N VAL A 24 -21.19 -6.67 -19.57
CA VAL A 24 -22.62 -6.44 -19.34
C VAL A 24 -23.30 -5.87 -20.58
N ALA A 25 -22.68 -4.89 -21.25
CA ALA A 25 -23.22 -4.29 -22.46
C ALA A 25 -23.28 -5.27 -23.63
N TYR A 26 -22.28 -6.16 -23.75
CA TYR A 26 -22.27 -7.21 -24.76
C TYR A 26 -23.43 -8.21 -24.58
N ILE A 27 -23.74 -8.58 -23.33
CA ILE A 27 -24.82 -9.53 -23.02
C ILE A 27 -26.20 -8.87 -23.13
N SER A 28 -26.35 -7.66 -22.58
CA SER A 28 -27.65 -6.97 -22.49
C SER A 28 -28.03 -6.15 -23.72
N GLY A 29 -27.06 -5.82 -24.58
CA GLY A 29 -27.25 -4.89 -25.70
C GLY A 29 -27.42 -3.43 -25.28
N LEU A 30 -27.41 -3.13 -23.97
CA LEU A 30 -27.61 -1.80 -23.41
C LEU A 30 -26.27 -1.07 -23.26
N TRP A 31 -25.84 -0.38 -24.31
CA TRP A 31 -24.57 0.37 -24.31
C TRP A 31 -24.48 1.47 -23.24
N ILE A 32 -25.62 1.97 -22.74
CA ILE A 32 -25.68 3.01 -21.72
C ILE A 32 -25.23 2.52 -20.34
N THR A 33 -25.21 1.21 -20.09
CA THR A 33 -24.77 0.67 -18.79
C THR A 33 -23.26 0.81 -18.61
N VAL A 34 -22.48 0.85 -19.70
CA VAL A 34 -21.02 1.01 -19.66
C VAL A 34 -20.59 2.29 -18.94
N PRO A 35 -21.00 3.51 -19.39
CA PRO A 35 -20.57 4.75 -18.74
C PRO A 35 -21.06 4.84 -17.29
N VAL A 36 -22.24 4.31 -16.98
CA VAL A 36 -22.79 4.30 -15.61
C VAL A 36 -21.92 3.46 -14.68
N ILE A 37 -21.59 2.23 -15.09
CA ILE A 37 -20.73 1.32 -14.31
C ILE A 37 -19.32 1.90 -14.20
N CYS A 38 -18.76 2.45 -15.28
CA CYS A 38 -17.43 3.06 -15.31
C CYS A 38 -17.27 4.29 -14.41
N ILE A 39 -18.36 4.92 -13.98
CA ILE A 39 -18.31 6.07 -13.06
C ILE A 39 -18.61 5.63 -11.64
N ILE A 40 -19.71 4.88 -11.44
CA ILE A 40 -20.18 4.51 -10.11
C ILE A 40 -19.19 3.55 -9.42
N VAL A 41 -18.68 2.56 -10.15
CA VAL A 41 -17.78 1.55 -9.56
C VAL A 41 -16.46 2.16 -9.06
N PRO A 42 -15.66 2.88 -9.87
CA PRO A 42 -14.42 3.46 -9.35
C PRO A 42 -14.68 4.49 -8.25
N PHE A 43 -15.77 5.25 -8.32
CA PHE A 43 -16.09 6.22 -7.26
C PHE A 43 -16.40 5.53 -5.93
N THR A 44 -17.22 4.47 -5.95
CA THR A 44 -17.53 3.68 -4.75
C THR A 44 -16.31 2.95 -4.19
N VAL A 45 -15.45 2.41 -5.06
CA VAL A 45 -14.18 1.78 -4.65
C VAL A 45 -13.24 2.79 -4.01
N LEU A 46 -13.10 3.99 -4.59
CA LEU A 46 -12.27 5.05 -4.01
C LEU A 46 -12.81 5.51 -2.65
N TRP A 47 -14.14 5.65 -2.53
CA TRP A 47 -14.78 6.01 -1.27
C TRP A 47 -14.49 4.99 -0.16
N TYR A 48 -14.75 3.70 -0.43
CA TYR A 48 -14.48 2.63 0.52
C TYR A 48 -13.00 2.52 0.87
N SER A 49 -12.12 2.62 -0.13
CA SER A 49 -10.67 2.59 0.07
C SER A 49 -10.21 3.75 0.94
N SER A 50 -10.80 4.94 0.79
CA SER A 50 -10.48 6.09 1.62
C SER A 50 -10.83 5.85 3.09
N LEU A 51 -12.03 5.33 3.38
CA LEU A 51 -12.46 4.99 4.73
C LEU A 51 -11.59 3.88 5.34
N TYR A 52 -11.32 2.83 4.57
CA TYR A 52 -10.46 1.73 5.01
C TYR A 52 -9.04 2.20 5.33
N LEU A 53 -8.46 3.05 4.47
CA LEU A 53 -7.13 3.62 4.73
C LEU A 53 -7.12 4.53 5.96
N GLN A 54 -8.21 5.23 6.26
CA GLN A 54 -8.31 6.03 7.48
C GLN A 54 -8.30 5.14 8.73
N GLU A 55 -8.99 4.00 8.69
CA GLU A 55 -9.00 3.02 9.78
C GLU A 55 -7.63 2.35 9.96
N VAL A 56 -7.03 1.91 8.86
CA VAL A 56 -5.69 1.27 8.87
C VAL A 56 -4.60 2.26 9.29
N LYS A 57 -4.68 3.53 8.88
CA LYS A 57 -3.72 4.57 9.28
C LYS A 57 -4.01 5.15 10.68
N ARG A 58 -5.10 4.75 11.35
CA ARG A 58 -5.46 5.24 12.68
C ARG A 58 -4.38 4.87 13.70
N ASN A 59 -3.93 5.85 14.49
CA ASN A 59 -2.88 5.72 15.52
C ASN A 59 -1.47 5.36 15.00
N ARG A 60 -1.18 5.53 13.71
CA ARG A 60 0.18 5.31 13.17
C ARG A 60 0.78 6.65 12.72
N PRO A 61 2.08 6.91 12.99
CA PRO A 61 2.76 8.10 12.50
C PRO A 61 2.79 8.14 10.96
N GLU A 62 2.88 9.35 10.40
CA GLU A 62 2.99 9.50 8.94
C GLU A 62 4.20 8.73 8.40
N GLY A 63 4.03 8.08 7.24
CA GLY A 63 5.09 7.31 6.60
C GLY A 63 5.39 5.94 7.22
N TYR A 64 4.68 5.50 8.27
CA TYR A 64 4.89 4.20 8.93
C TYR A 64 4.90 3.03 7.94
N TYR A 65 3.89 2.95 7.07
CA TYR A 65 3.76 1.85 6.09
C TYR A 65 4.84 1.88 5.01
N LEU A 66 5.26 3.08 4.58
CA LEU A 66 6.33 3.28 3.61
C LEU A 66 7.68 2.78 4.17
N HIS A 67 7.95 3.10 5.42
CA HIS A 67 9.14 2.62 6.13
C HIS A 67 9.10 1.11 6.36
N TRP A 68 7.94 0.56 6.70
CA TRP A 68 7.75 -0.88 6.89
C TRP A 68 7.94 -1.66 5.57
N MET A 69 7.38 -1.19 4.45
CA MET A 69 7.61 -1.80 3.14
C MET A 69 9.07 -1.71 2.71
N HIS A 70 9.73 -0.57 2.96
CA HIS A 70 11.16 -0.45 2.70
C HIS A 70 11.97 -1.44 3.54
N PHE A 71 11.63 -1.61 4.82
CA PHE A 71 12.27 -2.61 5.67
C PHE A 71 12.07 -4.03 5.15
N PHE A 72 10.86 -4.38 4.73
CA PHE A 72 10.55 -5.68 4.11
C PHE A 72 11.36 -5.93 2.83
N LEU A 73 11.45 -4.93 1.94
CA LEU A 73 12.22 -5.02 0.70
C LEU A 73 13.72 -5.19 0.98
N VAL A 74 14.25 -4.50 1.99
CA VAL A 74 15.64 -4.65 2.43
C VAL A 74 15.88 -6.04 3.04
N SER A 75 14.96 -6.56 3.87
CA SER A 75 15.11 -7.90 4.46
C SER A 75 15.09 -9.02 3.42
N HIS A 76 14.46 -8.80 2.27
CA HIS A 76 14.45 -9.72 1.14
C HIS A 76 15.55 -9.43 0.09
N ASN A 77 16.52 -8.55 0.39
CA ASN A 77 17.60 -8.12 -0.53
C ASN A 77 17.10 -7.51 -1.86
N LEU A 78 15.87 -7.02 -1.90
CA LEU A 78 15.26 -6.41 -3.10
C LEU A 78 15.51 -4.89 -3.19
N ALA A 79 16.00 -4.26 -2.11
CA ALA A 79 16.29 -2.83 -2.05
C ALA A 79 17.57 -2.53 -1.27
N LYS A 80 18.23 -1.41 -1.58
CA LYS A 80 19.41 -0.95 -0.85
C LYS A 80 19.01 -0.35 0.50
N PRO A 81 19.69 -0.70 1.61
CA PRO A 81 19.41 -0.13 2.92
C PRO A 81 19.80 1.36 2.95
N LYS A 82 18.82 2.24 2.80
CA LYS A 82 18.97 3.70 2.95
C LYS A 82 18.19 4.20 4.16
N PHE A 83 18.54 3.69 5.34
CA PHE A 83 17.96 4.15 6.59
C PHE A 83 18.73 5.40 7.06
N LEU A 84 18.01 6.45 7.46
CA LEU A 84 18.61 7.58 8.17
C LEU A 84 19.06 7.07 9.54
N VAL A 85 20.36 6.75 9.66
CA VAL A 85 20.98 6.37 10.93
C VAL A 85 21.22 7.67 11.71
N HIS A 86 20.21 8.12 12.43
CA HIS A 86 20.41 9.03 13.55
C HIS A 86 20.01 8.29 14.83
N ASP A 87 20.81 8.44 15.87
CA ASP A 87 20.79 7.61 17.07
C ASP A 87 19.37 7.30 17.60
N GLY A 88 19.02 6.02 17.47
CA GLY A 88 18.37 5.26 18.53
C GLY A 88 16.91 5.53 18.85
N ARG A 89 16.21 6.50 18.24
CA ARG A 89 14.78 6.71 18.47
C ARG A 89 14.08 7.19 17.21
N MET A 90 13.66 6.25 16.37
CA MET A 90 12.49 6.56 15.56
C MET A 90 11.34 6.87 16.51
N GLN A 91 10.68 8.00 16.30
CA GLN A 91 9.40 8.41 16.93
C GLN A 91 8.23 7.44 16.64
N LEU A 92 8.53 6.20 16.24
CA LEU A 92 7.60 5.10 16.22
C LEU A 92 7.75 4.44 17.59
N GLY A 93 6.78 4.59 18.49
CA GLY A 93 6.76 3.95 19.82
C GLY A 93 6.76 2.41 19.81
N CYS A 94 7.31 1.77 18.78
CA CYS A 94 7.59 0.34 18.68
C CYS A 94 9.10 0.14 18.52
N SER A 95 9.76 -0.21 19.63
CA SER A 95 11.12 -0.74 19.66
C SER A 95 11.15 -2.19 19.13
N TYR A 96 10.90 -2.40 17.82
CA TYR A 96 11.05 -3.74 17.27
C TYR A 96 12.53 -4.03 16.92
N ARG A 97 13.11 -4.95 17.69
CA ARG A 97 14.14 -5.94 17.27
C ARG A 97 15.39 -5.49 16.47
N LEU A 98 15.89 -4.26 16.61
CA LEU A 98 17.25 -3.97 16.14
C LEU A 98 18.34 -4.77 16.88
N ASN A 99 18.06 -5.24 18.11
CA ASN A 99 19.01 -6.04 18.90
C ASN A 99 19.20 -7.48 18.38
N SER A 100 18.23 -8.10 17.69
CA SER A 100 18.41 -9.48 17.23
C SER A 100 19.33 -9.59 16.02
N ILE A 101 19.32 -8.59 15.13
CA ILE A 101 20.19 -8.56 13.94
C ILE A 101 21.66 -8.29 14.36
N ARG A 102 21.88 -7.42 15.35
CA ARG A 102 23.22 -7.19 15.91
C ARG A 102 23.76 -8.42 16.67
N ALA A 103 22.90 -9.21 17.32
CA ALA A 103 23.30 -10.42 18.01
C ALA A 103 23.75 -11.53 17.03
N GLU A 104 23.06 -11.71 15.91
CA GLU A 104 23.45 -12.69 14.88
C GLU A 104 24.75 -12.29 14.16
N ALA A 105 24.92 -11.01 13.82
CA ALA A 105 26.14 -10.52 13.17
C ALA A 105 27.39 -10.68 14.06
N LYS A 106 27.24 -10.56 15.38
CA LYS A 106 28.34 -10.75 16.34
C LYS A 106 28.70 -12.22 16.57
N SER A 107 27.73 -13.12 16.38
CA SER A 107 27.94 -14.57 16.49
C SER A 107 28.67 -15.17 15.27
N SER A 108 28.62 -14.51 14.11
CA SER A 108 29.33 -14.96 12.90
C SER A 108 30.78 -14.47 12.82
N GLU A 109 31.17 -13.47 13.62
CA GLU A 109 32.57 -13.01 13.73
C GLU A 109 33.38 -13.79 14.78
N THR A 110 32.73 -14.65 15.58
CA THR A 110 33.36 -15.38 16.70
C THR A 110 33.42 -16.90 16.48
N LYS A 111 33.29 -17.36 15.24
CA LYS A 111 33.53 -18.76 14.82
C LYS A 111 34.60 -18.82 13.75
#